data_AF-T1DII1-F1
#
_entry.id   AF-T1DII1-F1
#
_cell.length_a   1.000
_cell.length_b   1.000
_cell.length_c   1.000
_cell.angle_alpha   90.00
_cell.angle_beta   90.00
_cell.angle_gamma   90.00
#
_symmetry.space_group_name_H-M   'P 1'
#
loop_
_entity.id
_entity.type
_entity.pdbx_description
1 polymer ?
#
loop_
_entity_poly.entity_id
_entity_poly.type
_entity_poly.pdbx_seq_one_letter_code
_entity_poly.pdbx_strand_id
1 'polypeptide(L)'
;MRGGSLIMTPLRGADGQIYAMAQGSVLVNGFSARGADGSSVTVNIPSSGSIPNGATVERSVPTDFDSLPYVTLDLDTPSFTNATRLTQAINRTFGAGTAAALDAVSVRVRAPKSPTQRIAYVAALQNLAIKPGTPPARVIINSRTGTVVISSGVRVMPAAVSTGSLSVTIAEHYTVSQPNPFSATGHTAIIRTAACESGRRRCTCSCSRPA
;
A
#
# COMPACT_ATOMS: atom_id res chain seq x y z
N MET A 1 -17.49 -11.77 -26.27
CA MET A 1 -16.06 -11.40 -26.14
C MET A 1 -15.43 -11.52 -27.51
N ARG A 2 -14.96 -10.41 -28.11
CA ARG A 2 -14.33 -10.39 -29.45
C ARG A 2 -12.83 -10.11 -29.33
N GLY A 3 -12.13 -10.91 -28.54
CA GLY A 3 -10.67 -10.91 -28.57
C GLY A 3 -10.22 -12.26 -29.11
N GLY A 4 -9.22 -12.24 -29.99
CA GLY A 4 -8.68 -13.45 -30.61
C GLY A 4 -8.02 -14.37 -29.58
N SER A 5 -7.47 -15.48 -30.06
CA SER A 5 -6.62 -16.36 -29.25
C SER A 5 -5.16 -16.02 -29.50
N LEU A 6 -4.38 -15.83 -28.44
CA LEU A 6 -2.93 -15.78 -28.54
C LEU A 6 -2.43 -17.23 -28.68
N ILE A 7 -1.80 -17.51 -29.81
CA ILE A 7 -1.09 -18.77 -30.04
C ILE A 7 0.21 -18.72 -29.22
N MET A 8 0.68 -19.89 -28.77
CA MET A 8 1.88 -20.07 -27.96
C MET A 8 3.01 -19.09 -28.33
N THR A 9 3.25 -18.11 -27.46
CA THR A 9 4.17 -16.99 -27.69
C THR A 9 5.24 -16.96 -26.59
N PRO A 10 6.54 -16.99 -26.94
CA PRO A 10 7.61 -16.92 -25.96
C PRO A 10 7.76 -15.50 -25.40
N LEU A 11 7.79 -15.37 -24.07
CA LEU A 11 8.12 -14.15 -23.35
C LEU A 11 9.62 -14.13 -23.05
N ARG A 12 10.31 -13.13 -23.62
CA ARG A 12 11.76 -12.98 -23.52
C ARG A 12 12.16 -11.93 -22.50
N GLY A 13 13.25 -12.21 -21.78
CA GLY A 13 13.93 -11.21 -20.97
C GLY A 13 14.74 -10.23 -21.82
N ALA A 14 15.27 -9.18 -21.19
CA ALA A 14 16.18 -8.23 -21.83
C ALA A 14 17.52 -8.87 -22.28
N ASP A 15 17.81 -10.07 -21.78
CA ASP A 15 18.95 -10.93 -22.14
C ASP A 15 18.67 -11.80 -23.39
N GLY A 16 17.47 -11.71 -23.98
CA GLY A 16 17.04 -12.50 -25.14
C GLY A 16 16.62 -13.94 -24.83
N GLN A 17 16.73 -14.38 -23.57
CA GLN A 17 16.34 -15.72 -23.12
C GLN A 17 14.83 -15.81 -22.91
N ILE A 18 14.25 -17.00 -23.13
CA ILE A 18 12.82 -17.26 -22.92
C ILE A 18 12.62 -17.65 -21.45
N TYR A 19 11.80 -16.89 -20.73
CA TYR A 19 11.49 -17.13 -19.31
C TYR A 19 10.10 -17.71 -19.09
N ALA A 20 9.14 -17.34 -19.95
CA ALA A 20 7.76 -17.79 -19.85
C ALA A 20 7.16 -18.00 -21.24
N MET A 21 6.10 -18.79 -21.31
CA MET A 21 5.32 -19.06 -22.51
C MET A 21 3.90 -18.57 -22.26
N ALA A 22 3.41 -17.71 -23.16
CA ALA A 22 2.06 -17.16 -23.07
C ALA A 22 1.12 -17.78 -24.11
N GLN A 23 -0.08 -18.17 -23.69
CA GLN A 23 -1.15 -18.68 -24.55
C GLN A 23 -2.51 -18.39 -23.91
N GLY A 24 -3.53 -18.13 -24.71
CA GLY A 24 -4.91 -18.06 -24.22
C GLY A 24 -5.80 -17.06 -24.96
N SER A 25 -7.07 -17.02 -24.56
CA SER A 25 -8.03 -16.04 -25.09
C SER A 25 -7.64 -14.62 -24.65
N VAL A 26 -7.38 -13.75 -25.61
CA VAL A 26 -7.08 -12.34 -25.36
C VAL A 26 -8.36 -11.62 -25.04
N LEU A 27 -8.41 -10.90 -23.92
CA LEU A 27 -9.48 -9.96 -23.64
C LEU A 27 -9.10 -8.58 -24.18
N VAL A 28 -9.80 -8.10 -25.20
CA VAL A 28 -9.63 -6.75 -25.76
C VAL A 28 -10.78 -5.87 -25.25
N ASN A 29 -10.44 -4.75 -24.61
CA ASN A 29 -11.41 -3.82 -24.04
C ASN A 29 -11.84 -2.70 -25.03
N GLY A 30 -11.52 -2.84 -26.33
CA GLY A 30 -11.82 -1.85 -27.38
C GLY A 30 -13.07 -2.15 -28.20
N PHE A 31 -13.83 -1.11 -28.53
CA PHE A 31 -14.98 -1.16 -29.41
C PHE A 31 -14.81 -0.14 -30.55
N SER A 32 -14.82 -0.61 -31.80
CA SER A 32 -14.88 0.26 -32.97
C SER A 32 -16.14 -0.05 -33.77
N ALA A 33 -17.04 0.92 -33.90
CA ALA A 33 -18.21 0.81 -34.76
C ALA A 33 -18.07 1.81 -35.92
N ARG A 34 -18.30 1.32 -37.14
CA ARG A 34 -18.32 2.13 -38.36
C ARG A 34 -19.75 2.21 -38.87
N GLY A 35 -20.30 3.41 -38.94
CA GLY A 35 -21.61 3.69 -39.54
C GLY A 35 -21.55 3.59 -41.06
N ALA A 36 -22.70 3.35 -41.68
CA ALA A 36 -22.85 3.28 -43.15
C ALA A 36 -22.62 4.65 -43.84
N ASP A 37 -22.57 5.72 -43.06
CA ASP A 37 -22.27 7.12 -43.40
C ASP A 37 -20.76 7.44 -43.38
N GLY A 38 -19.90 6.47 -43.01
CA GLY A 38 -18.45 6.66 -42.89
C GLY A 38 -17.99 7.13 -41.51
N SER A 39 -18.90 7.39 -40.57
CA SER A 39 -18.58 7.79 -39.21
C SER A 39 -17.99 6.61 -38.42
N SER A 40 -16.82 6.79 -37.79
CA SER A 40 -16.20 5.74 -36.97
C SER A 40 -16.11 6.19 -35.52
N VAL A 41 -16.75 5.46 -34.62
CA VAL A 41 -16.61 5.66 -33.18
C VAL A 41 -15.71 4.55 -32.65
N THR A 42 -14.51 4.93 -32.23
CA THR A 42 -13.55 4.03 -31.58
C THR A 42 -13.46 4.40 -30.10
N VAL A 43 -13.95 3.52 -29.23
CA VAL A 43 -13.81 3.63 -27.78
C VAL A 43 -12.74 2.63 -27.33
N ASN A 44 -11.70 3.16 -26.66
CA ASN A 44 -10.47 2.48 -26.23
C ASN A 44 -9.52 2.06 -27.38
N ILE A 45 -8.33 1.58 -27.01
CA ILE A 45 -7.26 1.17 -27.93
C ILE A 45 -7.45 -0.31 -28.28
N PRO A 46 -7.90 -0.66 -29.50
CA PRO A 46 -8.20 -2.05 -29.89
C PRO A 46 -6.95 -2.93 -30.06
N SER A 47 -5.76 -2.34 -30.06
CA SER A 47 -4.47 -3.05 -30.17
C SER A 47 -3.88 -3.51 -28.83
N SER A 48 -4.59 -3.30 -27.72
CA SER A 48 -4.16 -3.76 -26.38
C SER A 48 -5.13 -4.80 -25.83
N GLY A 49 -4.59 -5.85 -25.21
CA GLY A 49 -5.38 -6.91 -24.62
C GLY A 49 -4.66 -7.56 -23.44
N SER A 50 -5.43 -8.17 -22.55
CA SER A 50 -4.91 -8.86 -21.36
C SER A 50 -5.33 -10.32 -21.38
N ILE A 51 -4.42 -11.21 -20.98
CA ILE A 51 -4.72 -12.63 -20.75
C ILE A 51 -4.48 -12.91 -19.26
N PRO A 52 -5.54 -12.94 -18.44
CA PRO A 52 -5.42 -13.33 -17.03
C PRO A 52 -4.82 -14.74 -16.93
N ASN A 53 -3.80 -14.92 -16.08
CA ASN A 53 -3.06 -16.19 -15.94
C ASN A 53 -2.53 -16.75 -17.27
N GLY A 54 -2.25 -15.88 -18.24
CA GLY A 54 -1.97 -16.28 -19.61
C GLY A 54 -0.55 -16.74 -19.89
N ALA A 55 0.34 -16.78 -18.88
CA ALA A 55 1.72 -17.16 -19.06
C ALA A 55 2.18 -18.17 -18.00
N THR A 56 2.89 -19.20 -18.44
CA THR A 56 3.54 -20.22 -17.60
C THR A 56 5.05 -20.00 -17.62
N VAL A 57 5.71 -20.05 -16.47
CA VAL A 57 7.17 -19.88 -16.34
C VAL A 57 7.87 -21.18 -16.72
N GLU A 58 8.69 -21.16 -17.78
CA GLU A 58 9.44 -22.32 -18.28
C GLU A 58 10.86 -22.39 -17.71
N ARG A 59 11.42 -21.24 -17.33
CA ARG A 59 12.78 -21.16 -16.77
C ARG A 59 12.76 -20.36 -15.48
N SER A 60 13.15 -21.03 -14.40
CA SER A 60 13.44 -20.37 -13.12
C SER A 60 14.59 -19.39 -13.31
N VAL A 61 14.39 -18.15 -12.85
CA VAL A 61 15.47 -17.17 -12.77
C VAL A 61 16.44 -17.65 -11.69
N PRO A 62 17.75 -17.78 -11.96
CA PRO A 62 18.73 -18.08 -10.92
C PRO A 62 18.61 -17.03 -9.84
N THR A 63 18.31 -17.45 -8.61
CA THR A 63 18.32 -16.55 -7.47
C THR A 63 19.59 -16.81 -6.68
N ASP A 64 20.29 -15.76 -6.29
CA ASP A 64 21.47 -15.85 -5.42
C ASP A 64 21.11 -16.17 -3.95
N PHE A 65 19.87 -16.65 -3.72
CA PHE A 65 19.35 -16.95 -2.41
C PHE A 65 20.07 -18.11 -1.74
N ASP A 66 20.61 -19.08 -2.48
CA ASP A 66 21.37 -20.19 -1.88
C ASP A 66 22.88 -19.98 -1.90
N SER A 67 23.38 -19.08 -2.77
CA SER A 67 24.81 -18.87 -3.00
C SER A 67 25.43 -17.86 -2.02
N LEU A 68 24.67 -16.84 -1.61
CA LEU A 68 25.21 -15.75 -0.78
C LEU A 68 25.27 -16.14 0.71
N PRO A 69 26.28 -15.68 1.48
CA PRO A 69 26.33 -15.89 2.92
C PRO A 69 25.30 -15.05 3.72
N TYR A 70 24.48 -14.26 3.03
CA TYR A 70 23.48 -13.39 3.62
C TYR A 70 22.16 -13.50 2.86
N VAL A 71 21.07 -13.21 3.55
CA VAL A 71 19.74 -12.96 2.99
C VAL A 71 19.43 -11.48 3.17
N THR A 72 18.97 -10.82 2.11
CA THR A 72 18.49 -9.44 2.18
C THR A 72 16.98 -9.46 2.35
N LEU A 73 16.50 -8.75 3.38
CA LEU A 73 15.09 -8.54 3.64
C LEU A 73 14.74 -7.12 3.22
N ASP A 74 13.79 -7.00 2.30
CA ASP A 74 13.27 -5.70 1.88
C ASP A 74 11.98 -5.38 2.64
N LEU A 75 11.93 -4.18 3.21
CA LEU A 75 10.79 -3.68 3.94
C LEU A 75 9.72 -3.16 2.97
N ASP A 76 8.49 -3.66 3.13
CA ASP A 76 7.32 -3.19 2.40
C ASP A 76 7.04 -1.70 2.62
N THR A 77 7.28 -1.21 3.86
CA THR A 77 7.20 0.21 4.19
C THR A 77 8.59 0.77 4.54
N PRO A 78 9.26 1.44 3.58
CA PRO A 78 10.58 2.05 3.79
C PRO A 78 10.60 3.02 4.95
N SER A 79 11.49 2.78 5.92
CA SER A 79 11.73 3.69 7.04
C SER A 79 12.99 3.30 7.79
N PHE A 80 13.90 4.26 8.00
CA PHE A 80 15.07 4.05 8.85
C PHE A 80 14.71 3.55 10.26
N THR A 81 13.56 3.98 10.79
CA THR A 81 13.08 3.52 12.11
C THR A 81 12.67 2.06 12.06
N ASN A 82 11.96 1.63 11.01
CA ASN A 82 11.55 0.23 10.84
C ASN A 82 12.76 -0.67 10.60
N ALA A 83 13.67 -0.28 9.71
CA ALA A 83 14.88 -1.05 9.41
C ALA A 83 15.77 -1.21 10.65
N THR A 84 15.92 -0.16 11.46
CA THR A 84 16.68 -0.22 12.72
C THR A 84 16.01 -1.12 13.75
N ARG A 85 14.69 -1.01 13.92
CA ARG A 85 13.93 -1.86 14.86
C ARG A 85 13.97 -3.33 14.44
N LEU A 86 13.83 -3.62 13.16
CA LEU A 86 13.95 -4.97 12.61
C LEU A 86 15.35 -5.52 12.88
N THR A 87 16.40 -4.76 12.56
CA THR A 87 17.80 -5.14 12.83
C THR A 87 18.02 -5.46 14.31
N GLN A 88 17.52 -4.61 15.22
CA GLN A 88 17.62 -4.84 16.66
C GLN A 88 16.85 -6.08 17.11
N ALA A 89 15.64 -6.30 16.59
CA ALA A 89 14.84 -7.46 16.94
C ALA A 89 15.54 -8.76 16.48
N ILE A 90 16.09 -8.79 15.26
CA ILE A 90 16.85 -9.94 14.75
C ILE A 90 18.10 -10.17 15.61
N ASN A 91 18.88 -9.13 15.89
CA ASN A 91 20.10 -9.24 16.70
C ASN A 91 19.82 -9.68 18.15
N ARG A 92 18.63 -9.41 18.69
CA ARG A 92 18.22 -9.91 20.03
C ARG A 92 17.87 -11.39 20.01
N THR A 93 17.17 -11.86 18.97
CA THR A 93 16.71 -13.26 18.88
C THR A 93 17.81 -14.21 18.39
N PHE A 94 18.63 -13.78 17.45
CA PHE A 94 19.60 -14.63 16.74
C PHE A 94 21.06 -14.26 17.03
N GLY A 95 21.31 -13.38 18.01
CA GLY A 95 22.65 -12.96 18.42
C GLY A 95 23.14 -11.67 17.78
N ALA A 96 24.03 -10.97 18.48
CA ALA A 96 24.55 -9.67 18.06
C ALA A 96 25.39 -9.79 16.78
N GLY A 97 25.18 -8.88 15.82
CA GLY A 97 25.93 -8.85 14.56
C GLY A 97 25.40 -9.82 13.50
N THR A 98 24.23 -10.42 13.72
CA THR A 98 23.54 -11.27 12.75
C THR A 98 22.86 -10.46 11.64
N ALA A 99 22.30 -9.29 11.97
CA ALA A 99 21.66 -8.38 11.03
C ALA A 99 22.29 -6.99 11.03
N ALA A 100 22.27 -6.35 9.86
CA ALA A 100 22.65 -4.96 9.63
C ALA A 100 21.71 -4.30 8.61
N ALA A 101 21.12 -3.16 8.97
CA ALA A 101 20.40 -2.31 8.02
C ALA A 101 21.39 -1.65 7.06
N LEU A 102 21.15 -1.79 5.75
CA LEU A 102 21.96 -1.13 4.72
C LEU A 102 21.38 0.26 4.40
N ASP A 103 20.05 0.34 4.32
CA ASP A 103 19.31 1.58 4.06
C ASP A 103 17.90 1.53 4.69
N ALA A 104 16.98 2.41 4.25
CA ALA A 104 15.62 2.49 4.77
C ALA A 104 14.72 1.31 4.34
N VAL A 105 15.13 0.53 3.34
CA VAL A 105 14.39 -0.56 2.69
C VAL A 105 15.05 -1.90 2.97
N SER A 106 16.37 -2.00 2.85
CA SER A 106 17.08 -3.27 2.82
C SER A 106 17.82 -3.55 4.13
N VAL A 107 17.54 -4.71 4.72
CA VAL A 107 18.22 -5.24 5.92
C VAL A 107 18.91 -6.55 5.56
N ARG A 108 20.22 -6.60 5.73
CA ARG A 108 21.03 -7.79 5.43
C ARG A 108 21.18 -8.64 6.68
N VAL A 109 20.88 -9.94 6.57
CA VAL A 109 20.93 -10.91 7.67
C VAL A 109 21.86 -12.06 7.29
N ARG A 110 22.79 -12.43 8.17
CA ARG A 110 23.62 -13.64 8.00
C ARG A 110 22.73 -14.88 8.00
N ALA A 111 22.95 -15.77 7.04
CA ALA A 111 22.16 -16.98 6.88
C ALA A 111 23.05 -18.23 6.84
N PRO A 112 22.55 -19.40 7.31
CA PRO A 112 23.25 -20.67 7.19
C PRO A 112 23.55 -21.05 5.73
N LYS A 113 24.62 -21.82 5.51
CA LYS A 113 25.00 -22.32 4.17
C LYS A 113 24.12 -23.48 3.67
N SER A 114 23.52 -24.25 4.58
CA SER A 114 22.64 -25.36 4.22
C SER A 114 21.29 -24.83 3.72
N PRO A 115 20.81 -25.22 2.52
CA PRO A 115 19.52 -24.75 1.98
C PRO A 115 18.33 -25.07 2.90
N THR A 116 18.28 -26.28 3.46
CA THR A 116 17.19 -26.69 4.37
C THR A 116 17.18 -25.85 5.65
N GLN A 117 18.36 -25.60 6.24
CA GLN A 117 18.46 -24.73 7.42
C GLN A 117 18.14 -23.27 7.09
N ARG A 118 18.50 -22.82 5.89
CA ARG A 118 18.20 -21.46 5.42
C ARG A 118 16.70 -21.22 5.27
N ILE A 119 15.95 -22.17 4.73
CA ILE A 119 14.48 -22.08 4.64
C ILE A 119 13.87 -21.97 6.04
N ALA A 120 14.26 -22.86 6.96
CA ALA A 120 13.78 -22.83 8.33
C ALA A 120 14.15 -21.51 9.05
N TYR A 121 15.35 -21.00 8.79
CA TYR A 121 15.83 -19.73 9.33
C TYR A 121 15.03 -18.54 8.80
N VAL A 122 14.75 -18.48 7.50
CA VAL A 122 13.91 -17.41 6.92
C VAL A 122 12.47 -17.49 7.43
N ALA A 123 11.91 -18.69 7.58
CA ALA A 123 10.60 -18.85 8.21
C ALA A 123 10.60 -18.34 9.66
N ALA A 124 11.68 -18.57 10.42
CA ALA A 124 11.82 -18.01 11.77
C ALA A 124 11.94 -16.47 11.75
N LEU A 125 12.65 -15.89 10.78
CA LEU A 125 12.73 -14.43 10.59
C LEU A 125 11.36 -13.81 10.28
N GLN A 126 10.53 -14.45 9.46
CA GLN A 126 9.19 -13.97 9.11
C GLN A 126 8.25 -13.91 10.31
N ASN A 127 8.44 -14.78 11.30
CA ASN A 127 7.62 -14.82 12.51
C ASN A 127 8.03 -13.77 13.56
N LEU A 128 9.06 -12.98 13.30
CA LEU A 128 9.54 -11.98 14.25
C LEU A 128 8.57 -10.78 14.31
N ALA A 129 7.92 -10.62 15.46
CA ALA A 129 7.04 -9.48 15.69
C ALA A 129 7.85 -8.20 15.92
N ILE A 130 7.62 -7.19 15.08
CA ILE A 130 8.14 -5.83 15.28
C ILE A 130 6.99 -4.85 15.35
N LYS A 131 7.09 -3.84 16.21
CA LYS A 131 6.16 -2.71 16.22
C LYS A 131 6.62 -1.68 15.17
N PRO A 132 5.87 -1.48 14.08
CA PRO A 132 6.24 -0.49 13.07
C PRO A 132 6.33 0.91 13.67
N GLY A 133 7.14 1.76 13.06
CA GLY A 133 7.14 3.20 13.30
C GLY A 133 5.79 3.80 12.94
N THR A 134 5.50 4.97 13.50
CA THR A 134 4.30 5.72 13.13
C THR A 134 4.42 6.11 11.65
N PRO A 135 3.45 5.75 10.80
CA PRO A 135 3.49 6.12 9.39
C PRO A 135 3.41 7.65 9.23
N PRO A 136 3.96 8.21 8.14
CA PRO A 136 3.86 9.64 7.89
C PRO A 136 2.39 10.05 7.70
N ALA A 137 2.07 11.27 8.12
CA ALA A 137 0.75 11.85 7.91
C ALA A 137 0.52 12.09 6.41
N ARG A 138 -0.49 11.44 5.83
CA ARG A 138 -0.89 11.56 4.42
C ARG A 138 -2.39 11.87 4.30
N VAL A 139 -2.71 12.68 3.29
CA VAL A 139 -4.07 12.95 2.81
C VAL A 139 -4.11 12.53 1.35
N ILE A 140 -5.03 11.63 1.00
CA ILE A 140 -5.21 11.13 -0.36
C ILE A 140 -6.58 11.57 -0.84
N ILE A 141 -6.64 12.19 -2.01
CA ILE A 141 -7.89 12.70 -2.61
C ILE A 141 -8.10 12.01 -3.95
N ASN A 142 -9.23 11.33 -4.11
CA ASN A 142 -9.69 10.85 -5.41
C ASN A 142 -10.56 11.94 -6.06
N SER A 143 -10.03 12.60 -7.08
CA SER A 143 -10.73 13.67 -7.79
C SER A 143 -11.95 13.20 -8.59
N ARG A 144 -12.04 11.91 -8.95
CA ARG A 144 -13.16 11.35 -9.69
C ARG A 144 -14.36 11.04 -8.79
N THR A 145 -14.11 10.50 -7.60
CA THR A 145 -15.17 10.09 -6.67
C THR A 145 -15.40 11.09 -5.53
N GLY A 146 -14.53 12.09 -5.39
CA GLY A 146 -14.54 13.02 -4.25
C GLY A 146 -14.14 12.37 -2.93
N THR A 147 -13.59 11.15 -2.94
CA THR A 147 -13.22 10.42 -1.73
C THR A 147 -11.93 10.99 -1.16
N VAL A 148 -11.97 11.43 0.10
CA VAL A 148 -10.81 11.93 0.85
C VAL A 148 -10.48 10.93 1.96
N VAL A 149 -9.26 10.41 1.96
CA VAL A 149 -8.74 9.52 3.01
C VAL A 149 -7.66 10.27 3.79
N ILE A 150 -7.89 10.43 5.09
CA ILE A 150 -6.99 11.15 6.01
C ILE A 150 -6.41 10.15 6.99
N SER A 151 -5.08 10.04 7.03
CA SER A 151 -4.38 9.22 8.02
C SER A 151 -4.41 9.86 9.42
N SER A 152 -4.25 9.05 10.46
CA SER A 152 -4.39 9.46 11.88
C SER A 152 -3.39 10.53 12.36
N GLY A 153 -2.33 10.81 11.59
CA GLY A 153 -1.31 11.81 11.93
C GLY A 153 -1.60 13.23 11.42
N VAL A 154 -2.68 13.45 10.68
CA VAL A 154 -2.96 14.75 10.05
C VAL A 154 -3.69 15.68 11.02
N ARG A 155 -3.14 16.88 11.22
CA ARG A 155 -3.85 18.00 11.85
C ARG A 155 -4.28 18.98 10.77
N VAL A 156 -5.58 19.28 10.71
CA VAL A 156 -6.12 20.26 9.77
C VAL A 156 -6.41 21.54 10.54
N MET A 157 -5.84 22.65 10.09
CA MET A 157 -6.16 23.99 10.61
C MET A 157 -7.39 24.53 9.85
N PRO A 158 -8.17 25.46 10.45
CA PRO A 158 -9.24 26.13 9.73
C PRO A 158 -8.74 26.79 8.45
N ALA A 159 -9.39 26.52 7.32
CA ALA A 159 -9.10 27.13 6.04
C ALA A 159 -10.39 27.27 5.22
N ALA A 160 -10.60 28.42 4.58
CA ALA A 160 -11.69 28.63 3.64
C ALA A 160 -11.15 28.50 2.20
N VAL A 161 -11.70 27.58 1.43
CA VAL A 161 -11.32 27.34 0.03
C VAL A 161 -12.58 27.37 -0.82
N SER A 162 -12.61 28.24 -1.83
CA SER A 162 -13.70 28.33 -2.81
C SER A 162 -13.16 27.95 -4.18
N THR A 163 -13.37 26.71 -4.62
CA THR A 163 -13.27 26.33 -6.03
C THR A 163 -14.68 26.20 -6.58
N GLY A 164 -14.90 26.58 -7.85
CA GLY A 164 -16.23 26.90 -8.43
C GLY A 164 -17.35 25.85 -8.34
N SER A 165 -17.10 24.67 -7.77
CA SER A 165 -18.14 23.69 -7.42
C SER A 165 -17.87 22.85 -6.16
N LEU A 166 -16.81 23.13 -5.37
CA LEU A 166 -16.52 22.37 -4.15
C LEU A 166 -16.22 23.29 -2.96
N SER A 167 -17.17 23.35 -2.02
CA SER A 167 -17.02 24.03 -0.73
C SER A 167 -16.79 22.97 0.35
N VAL A 168 -15.65 23.04 1.02
CA VAL A 168 -15.33 22.18 2.19
C VAL A 168 -15.35 23.08 3.42
N THR A 169 -16.26 22.81 4.36
CA THR A 169 -16.36 23.53 5.63
C THR A 169 -15.93 22.58 6.75
N ILE A 170 -14.90 22.96 7.50
CA ILE A 170 -14.44 22.21 8.67
C ILE A 170 -14.97 22.95 9.90
N ALA A 171 -15.91 22.35 10.62
CA ALA A 171 -16.49 22.92 11.83
C ALA A 171 -15.81 22.33 13.07
N GLU A 172 -15.40 23.19 14.01
CA GLU A 172 -14.97 22.76 15.34
C GLU A 172 -16.13 22.87 16.32
N HIS A 173 -16.39 21.80 17.08
CA HIS A 173 -17.35 21.80 18.17
C HIS A 173 -16.59 21.87 19.49
N TYR A 174 -16.84 22.95 20.23
CA TYR A 174 -16.34 23.13 21.59
C TYR A 174 -17.37 22.58 22.57
N THR A 175 -17.05 21.49 23.26
CA THR A 175 -17.87 20.96 24.34
C THR A 175 -17.23 21.33 25.67
N VAL A 176 -17.97 22.06 26.50
CA VAL A 176 -17.55 22.44 27.84
C VAL A 176 -18.03 21.37 28.81
N SER A 177 -17.11 20.72 29.53
CA SER A 177 -17.44 19.86 30.66
C SER A 177 -17.27 20.66 31.94
N GLN A 178 -18.37 21.17 32.47
CA GLN A 178 -18.42 21.90 33.74
C GLN A 178 -19.10 21.02 34.81
N PRO A 179 -18.45 20.78 35.96
CA PRO A 179 -19.09 20.11 37.10
C PRO A 179 -20.21 20.94 37.70
N ASN A 180 -21.13 20.29 38.45
CA ASN A 180 -22.23 20.97 39.15
C ASN A 180 -21.73 22.13 40.04
N PRO A 181 -22.54 23.20 40.21
CA PRO A 181 -22.18 24.35 41.05
C PRO A 181 -21.78 23.89 42.46
N PHE A 182 -20.73 24.51 43.02
CA PHE A 182 -20.13 24.21 44.34
C PHE A 182 -19.30 22.92 44.45
N SER A 183 -18.96 22.25 43.34
CA SER A 183 -17.96 21.18 43.35
C SER A 183 -16.57 21.72 43.69
N ALA A 184 -16.04 21.38 44.88
CA ALA A 184 -14.72 21.79 45.34
C ALA A 184 -13.55 21.02 44.68
N THR A 185 -13.84 20.03 43.83
CA THR A 185 -12.83 19.12 43.25
C THR A 185 -12.89 19.00 41.73
N GLY A 186 -13.78 19.73 41.04
CA GLY A 186 -13.93 19.67 39.60
C GLY A 186 -13.37 20.89 38.86
N HIS A 187 -12.57 20.66 37.82
CA HIS A 187 -12.05 21.72 36.95
C HIS A 187 -12.86 21.78 35.65
N THR A 188 -13.29 22.97 35.23
CA THR A 188 -13.88 23.16 33.90
C THR A 188 -12.83 22.90 32.83
N ALA A 189 -13.04 21.89 31.99
CA ALA A 189 -12.15 21.56 30.89
C ALA A 189 -12.84 21.80 29.54
N ILE A 190 -12.14 22.50 28.66
CA ILE A 190 -12.56 22.68 27.26
C ILE A 190 -12.04 21.47 26.48
N ILE A 191 -12.94 20.61 26.01
CA ILE A 191 -12.60 19.44 25.21
C ILE A 191 -12.84 19.78 23.75
N ARG A 192 -11.79 19.68 22.91
CA ARG A 192 -11.85 20.01 21.49
C ARG A 192 -12.19 18.76 20.68
N THR A 193 -13.30 18.81 19.93
CA THR A 193 -13.70 17.71 19.03
C THR A 193 -13.87 18.27 17.61
N ALA A 194 -13.18 17.70 16.63
CA ALA A 194 -13.32 18.09 15.23
C ALA A 194 -14.24 17.10 14.50
N ALA A 195 -15.25 17.61 13.81
CA ALA A 195 -16.15 16.82 12.96
C ALA A 195 -16.08 17.37 11.52
N CYS A 196 -15.94 16.48 10.55
CA CYS A 196 -15.93 16.84 9.12
C CYS A 196 -17.28 16.44 8.53
N GLU A 197 -18.06 17.41 8.06
CA GLU A 197 -19.37 17.17 7.47
C GLU A 197 -19.34 17.52 5.97
N SER A 198 -19.61 16.52 5.12
CA SER A 198 -19.73 16.68 3.67
C SER A 198 -21.21 16.57 3.27
N GLY A 199 -21.71 17.60 2.58
CA GLY A 199 -23.11 17.72 2.21
C GLY A 199 -23.58 16.64 1.22
N ARG A 200 -24.72 16.02 1.57
CA ARG A 200 -25.56 15.07 0.80
C ARG A 200 -25.07 13.61 0.69
N ARG A 201 -24.83 12.95 1.83
CA ARG A 201 -25.45 11.67 2.26
C ARG A 201 -24.67 11.14 3.47
N ARG A 202 -25.40 10.81 4.54
CA ARG A 202 -24.87 10.47 5.87
C ARG A 202 -23.85 9.33 5.80
N CYS A 203 -22.63 9.61 6.24
CA CYS A 203 -21.69 8.61 6.75
C CYS A 203 -21.14 9.13 8.08
N THR A 204 -21.62 8.58 9.18
CA THR A 204 -21.10 8.84 10.52
C THR A 204 -19.97 7.85 10.83
N CYS A 205 -18.75 8.34 11.00
CA CYS A 205 -17.68 7.58 11.66
C CYS A 205 -17.59 8.02 13.12
N SER A 206 -18.01 7.17 14.04
CA SER A 206 -17.75 7.34 15.48
C SER A 206 -16.37 6.80 15.81
N CYS A 207 -15.48 7.65 16.28
CA CYS A 207 -14.25 7.22 16.93
C CYS A 207 -14.48 7.26 18.43
N SER A 208 -14.88 6.11 19.01
CA SER A 208 -14.90 5.92 20.46
C SER A 208 -13.62 5.21 20.87
N ARG A 209 -12.96 5.72 21.90
CA ARG A 209 -11.91 5.01 22.63
C ARG A 209 -12.18 5.21 24.11
N PRO A 210 -12.38 4.15 24.91
CA PRO A 210 -12.35 4.27 26.36
C PRO A 210 -10.88 4.33 26.84
N ALA A 211 -10.71 4.87 28.04
CA ALA A 211 -9.45 5.05 28.76
C ALA A 211 -8.72 3.73 29.03
#